data_AF-A0A849EGY8-F1
#
_entry.id   AF-A0A849EGY8-F1
#
_cell.length_a   1.000
_cell.length_b   1.000
_cell.length_c   1.000
_cell.angle_alpha   90.00
_cell.angle_beta   90.00
_cell.angle_gamma   90.00
#
_symmetry.space_group_name_H-M   'P 1'
#
loop_
_entity.id
_entity.type
_entity.pdbx_description
1 polymer ?
#
loop_
_entity_poly.entity_id
_entity_poly.type
_entity_poly.pdbx_seq_one_letter_code
_entity_poly.pdbx_strand_id
1 'polypeptide(L)'
;MADVGGTNVRFARATGISKLTDLAEFPVSGFACFEDALTTYLRQIDAGRHCRSAAIAGAGPVSGGRIILTNNDWCISQSSVSALLAGTPVRLFNDLQAAALSIPMLNGADLLPVIKTIDAPDPLENRLAINIGTGFGASPLLYTVDGWFAAATEAGHMSLAATTAKELELLSDSTPVFHSIEDA
;
A
#
# COMPACT_ATOMS: atom_id res chain seq x y z
N MET A 1 8.34 8.64 -5.31
CA MET A 1 7.44 7.65 -4.68
C MET A 1 7.02 8.22 -3.34
N ALA A 2 5.80 7.93 -2.91
CA ALA A 2 5.35 8.22 -1.56
C ALA A 2 4.62 7.01 -0.97
N ASP A 3 4.84 6.75 0.30
CA ASP A 3 4.13 5.77 1.13
C ASP A 3 3.46 6.54 2.27
N VAL A 4 2.13 6.55 2.28
CA VAL A 4 1.32 7.38 3.16
C VAL A 4 0.56 6.50 4.15
N GLY A 5 1.08 6.42 5.38
CA GLY A 5 0.42 5.76 6.49
C GLY A 5 -0.49 6.69 7.29
N GLY A 6 -1.01 6.20 8.41
CA GLY A 6 -1.84 7.01 9.31
C GLY A 6 -1.06 8.09 10.06
N THR A 7 0.17 7.78 10.50
CA THR A 7 0.97 8.65 11.37
C THR A 7 2.13 9.33 10.66
N ASN A 8 2.71 8.68 9.66
CA ASN A 8 3.87 9.18 8.92
C ASN A 8 3.65 9.06 7.42
N VAL A 9 4.26 9.98 6.69
CA VAL A 9 4.43 9.92 5.24
C VAL A 9 5.90 9.79 4.90
N ARG A 10 6.24 8.86 4.02
CA ARG A 10 7.60 8.63 3.53
C ARG A 10 7.67 8.97 2.06
N PHE A 11 8.75 9.66 1.68
CA PHE A 11 9.06 10.00 0.30
C PHE A 11 10.42 9.43 -0.08
N ALA A 12 10.54 9.06 -1.35
CA ALA A 12 11.81 8.68 -1.95
C ALA A 12 11.81 8.96 -3.45
N ARG A 13 12.97 9.24 -4.00
CA ARG A 13 13.18 9.28 -5.45
C ARG A 13 13.64 7.91 -5.92
N ALA A 14 12.92 7.35 -6.89
CA ALA A 14 13.32 6.09 -7.52
C ALA A 14 14.12 6.37 -8.80
N THR A 15 15.26 5.70 -8.93
CA THR A 15 16.10 5.71 -10.14
C THR A 15 16.31 4.27 -10.62
N GLY A 16 15.99 4.00 -11.88
CA GLY A 16 15.97 2.61 -12.37
C GLY A 16 14.90 1.76 -11.68
N ILE A 17 15.17 0.46 -11.53
CA ILE A 17 14.19 -0.51 -11.03
C ILE A 17 14.15 -0.54 -9.50
N SER A 18 15.29 -0.47 -8.80
CA SER A 18 15.35 -0.74 -7.35
C SER A 18 16.10 0.31 -6.52
N LYS A 19 16.69 1.35 -7.14
CA LYS A 19 17.49 2.32 -6.39
C LYS A 19 16.62 3.47 -5.87
N LEU A 20 16.42 3.49 -4.56
CA LEU A 20 15.81 4.60 -3.84
C LEU A 20 16.88 5.57 -3.33
N THR A 21 16.66 6.86 -3.52
CA THR A 21 17.51 7.95 -3.01
C THR A 21 16.63 9.02 -2.39
N ASP A 22 17.26 9.98 -1.69
CA ASP A 22 16.60 11.16 -1.17
C ASP A 22 15.40 10.79 -0.27
N LEU A 23 15.62 9.83 0.64
CA LEU A 23 14.59 9.39 1.57
C LEU A 23 14.28 10.50 2.56
N ALA A 24 13.00 10.74 2.78
CA ALA A 24 12.51 11.63 3.82
C ALA A 24 11.26 11.04 4.45
N GLU A 25 11.13 11.19 5.76
CA GLU A 25 9.94 10.82 6.51
C GLU A 25 9.47 12.04 7.30
N PHE A 26 8.16 12.27 7.27
CA PHE A 26 7.56 13.33 8.06
C PHE A 26 6.32 12.84 8.81
N PRO A 27 6.04 13.38 10.00
CA PRO A 27 4.78 13.12 10.69
C PRO A 27 3.62 13.76 9.92
N VAL A 28 2.54 13.00 9.73
CA VAL A 28 1.29 13.48 9.12
C VAL A 28 0.75 14.70 9.87
N SER A 29 0.83 14.70 11.20
CA SER A 29 0.39 15.81 12.06
C SER A 29 1.16 17.12 11.83
N GLY A 30 2.27 17.09 11.09
CA GLY A 30 3.03 18.27 10.72
C GLY A 30 2.43 19.07 9.55
N PHE A 31 1.42 18.54 8.85
CA PHE A 31 0.86 19.18 7.64
C PHE A 31 -0.67 19.10 7.59
N ALA A 32 -1.29 20.12 6.98
CA ALA A 32 -2.73 20.15 6.77
C ALA A 32 -3.18 19.18 5.68
N CYS A 33 -2.35 18.96 4.66
CA CYS A 33 -2.62 18.03 3.57
C CYS A 33 -1.34 17.38 3.02
N PHE A 34 -1.52 16.37 2.16
CA PHE A 34 -0.43 15.67 1.48
C PHE A 34 0.41 16.61 0.58
N GLU A 35 -0.23 17.55 -0.12
CA GLU A 35 0.44 18.49 -1.02
C GLU A 35 1.46 19.39 -0.30
N ASP A 36 1.19 19.75 0.96
CA ASP A 36 2.11 20.53 1.79
C ASP A 36 3.36 19.71 2.17
N ALA A 37 3.15 18.44 2.56
CA ALA A 37 4.24 17.51 2.84
C ALA A 37 5.09 17.25 1.59
N LEU A 38 4.45 17.03 0.43
CA LEU A 38 5.12 16.84 -0.85
C LEU A 38 5.89 18.09 -1.28
N THR A 39 5.32 19.29 -1.11
CA THR A 39 6.02 20.55 -1.41
C THR A 39 7.26 20.73 -0.54
N THR A 40 7.16 20.37 0.74
CA THR A 40 8.28 20.41 1.69
C THR A 40 9.37 19.44 1.29
N TYR A 41 9.00 18.21 0.94
CA TYR A 41 9.92 17.19 0.42
C TYR A 41 10.68 17.68 -0.82
N LEU A 42 9.95 18.21 -1.82
CA LEU A 42 10.55 18.68 -3.08
C LEU A 42 11.56 19.82 -2.85
N ARG A 43 11.28 20.72 -1.91
CA ARG A 43 12.23 21.78 -1.52
C ARG A 43 13.48 21.22 -0.87
N GLN A 44 13.37 20.18 -0.03
CA GLN A 44 14.50 19.58 0.68
C GLN A 44 15.51 18.94 -0.27
N ILE A 45 15.04 18.28 -1.33
CA ILE A 45 15.91 17.49 -2.19
C ILE A 45 16.52 18.30 -3.35
N ASP A 46 16.22 19.62 -3.40
CA ASP A 46 16.55 20.56 -4.50
C ASP A 46 16.39 19.95 -5.91
N ALA A 47 15.51 18.95 -6.00
CA ALA A 47 15.15 18.36 -7.26
C ALA A 47 14.13 19.33 -7.83
N GLY A 48 14.50 20.01 -8.92
CA GLY A 48 13.51 20.66 -9.77
C GLY A 48 12.32 19.74 -10.03
N ARG A 49 11.20 20.29 -10.49
CA ARG A 49 9.91 19.59 -10.69
C ARG A 49 9.92 18.44 -11.72
N HIS A 50 11.07 17.88 -12.05
CA HIS A 50 11.30 16.91 -13.11
C HIS A 50 11.37 15.50 -12.56
N CYS A 51 10.22 14.94 -12.22
CA CYS A 51 10.05 13.50 -12.16
C CYS A 51 9.28 13.04 -13.41
N ARG A 52 9.66 11.89 -13.98
CA ARG A 52 8.94 11.32 -15.15
C ARG A 52 7.55 10.82 -14.78
N SER A 53 7.37 10.41 -13.53
CA SER A 53 6.15 9.85 -12.99
C SER A 53 6.20 9.87 -11.47
N ALA A 54 5.04 9.85 -10.82
CA ALA A 54 4.92 9.64 -9.38
C ALA A 54 4.01 8.44 -9.09
N ALA A 55 4.45 7.60 -8.16
CA ALA A 55 3.66 6.52 -7.58
C ALA A 55 3.44 6.83 -6.10
N ILE A 56 2.18 6.80 -5.66
CA ILE A 56 1.78 7.12 -4.29
C ILE A 56 0.94 5.95 -3.78
N ALA A 57 1.37 5.34 -2.68
CA ALA A 57 0.63 4.33 -1.96
C ALA A 57 0.03 4.95 -0.69
N GLY A 58 -1.21 4.61 -0.36
CA GLY A 58 -1.88 5.13 0.83
C GLY A 58 -2.78 4.11 1.51
N ALA A 59 -2.85 4.20 2.85
CA ALA A 59 -3.71 3.38 3.70
C ALA A 59 -5.19 3.80 3.57
N GLY A 60 -5.80 3.43 2.44
CA GLY A 60 -7.21 3.66 2.15
C GLY A 60 -7.61 3.19 0.75
N PRO A 61 -8.91 3.18 0.46
CA PRO A 61 -9.42 2.77 -0.84
C PRO A 61 -9.02 3.78 -1.93
N VAL A 62 -8.63 3.26 -3.10
CA VAL A 62 -8.42 4.06 -4.31
C VAL A 62 -9.70 4.07 -5.13
N SER A 63 -10.32 5.23 -5.31
CA SER A 63 -11.51 5.36 -6.15
C SER A 63 -11.58 6.73 -6.82
N GLY A 64 -12.03 6.79 -8.07
CA GLY A 64 -12.20 8.05 -8.80
C GLY A 64 -10.92 8.89 -8.94
N GLY A 65 -9.74 8.24 -8.97
CA GLY A 65 -8.45 8.93 -9.01
C GLY A 65 -8.06 9.62 -7.70
N ARG A 66 -8.62 9.15 -6.57
CA ARG A 66 -8.35 9.68 -5.23
C ARG A 66 -8.11 8.55 -4.23
N ILE A 67 -7.39 8.89 -3.17
CA ILE A 67 -7.30 8.10 -1.94
C ILE A 67 -7.86 8.95 -0.81
N ILE A 68 -8.79 8.40 -0.03
CA ILE A 68 -9.19 8.95 1.27
C ILE A 68 -8.54 8.05 2.33
N LEU A 69 -7.67 8.62 3.16
CA LEU A 69 -6.98 7.83 4.17
C LEU A 69 -7.92 7.45 5.31
N THR A 70 -7.81 6.21 5.79
CA THR A 70 -8.69 5.70 6.85
C THR A 70 -8.33 6.24 8.24
N ASN A 71 -7.10 6.69 8.41
CA ASN A 71 -6.53 7.05 9.71
C ASN A 71 -6.22 8.55 9.87
N ASN A 72 -6.53 9.39 8.88
CA ASN A 72 -6.44 10.85 8.94
C ASN A 72 -7.30 11.51 7.86
N ASP A 73 -7.46 12.84 7.93
CA ASP A 73 -8.35 13.62 7.05
C ASP A 73 -7.76 13.93 5.66
N TRP A 74 -6.61 13.38 5.28
CA TRP A 74 -6.02 13.67 3.97
C TRP A 74 -6.80 12.97 2.85
N CYS A 75 -7.08 13.75 1.82
CA CYS A 75 -7.59 13.28 0.53
C CYS A 75 -6.54 13.56 -0.54
N ILE A 76 -5.97 12.51 -1.12
CA ILE A 76 -4.93 12.62 -2.14
C ILE A 76 -5.58 12.49 -3.50
N SER A 77 -5.49 13.53 -4.32
CA SER A 77 -6.05 13.54 -5.67
C SER A 77 -4.96 13.42 -6.71
N GLN A 78 -5.10 12.46 -7.64
CA GLN A 78 -4.16 12.25 -8.74
C GLN A 78 -3.98 13.52 -9.57
N SER A 79 -5.06 14.26 -9.84
CA SER A 79 -5.02 15.50 -10.63
C SER A 79 -4.35 16.65 -9.88
N SER A 80 -4.61 16.79 -8.58
CA SER A 80 -4.01 17.84 -7.75
C SER A 80 -2.49 17.64 -7.63
N VAL A 81 -2.06 16.41 -7.35
CA VAL A 81 -0.64 16.05 -7.28
C VAL A 81 0.02 16.21 -8.65
N SER A 82 -0.64 15.80 -9.73
CA SER A 82 -0.11 15.96 -11.09
C SER A 82 0.12 17.44 -11.42
N ALA A 83 -0.84 18.31 -11.10
CA ALA A 83 -0.70 19.75 -11.28
C ALA A 83 0.45 20.34 -10.44
N LEU A 84 0.58 19.94 -9.17
CA LEU A 84 1.68 20.35 -8.30
C LEU A 84 3.05 19.95 -8.90
N LEU A 85 3.10 18.76 -9.50
CA LEU A 85 4.26 18.22 -10.23
C LEU A 85 4.32 18.63 -11.71
N ALA A 86 3.74 19.78 -12.08
CA ALA A 86 3.82 20.35 -13.43
C ALA A 86 3.31 19.41 -14.55
N GLY A 87 2.22 18.69 -14.30
CA GLY A 87 1.58 17.78 -15.25
C GLY A 87 2.19 16.37 -15.26
N THR A 88 3.07 16.04 -14.31
CA THR A 88 3.66 14.70 -14.22
C THR A 88 2.58 13.63 -14.07
N PRO A 89 2.66 12.49 -14.80
CA PRO A 89 1.76 11.35 -14.59
C PRO A 89 1.85 10.81 -13.16
N VAL A 90 0.72 10.73 -12.49
CA VAL A 90 0.60 10.20 -11.12
C VAL A 90 -0.22 8.91 -11.17
N ARG A 91 0.21 7.90 -10.42
CA ARG A 91 -0.60 6.70 -10.13
C ARG A 91 -0.75 6.55 -8.63
N LEU A 92 -1.99 6.30 -8.21
CA LEU A 92 -2.37 6.02 -6.84
C LEU A 92 -2.54 4.51 -6.66
N PHE A 93 -2.10 4.01 -5.51
CA PHE A 93 -2.20 2.61 -5.12
C PHE A 93 -2.73 2.55 -3.68
N ASN A 94 -3.46 1.48 -3.38
CA ASN A 94 -3.62 1.08 -2.00
C ASN A 94 -2.25 0.60 -1.45
N ASP A 95 -2.01 0.76 -0.16
CA ASP A 95 -0.77 0.37 0.53
C ASP A 95 -0.46 -1.13 0.38
N LEU A 96 -1.43 -2.01 0.59
CA LEU A 96 -1.26 -3.46 0.39
C LEU A 96 -1.05 -3.83 -1.08
N GLN A 97 -1.72 -3.13 -2.00
CA GLN A 97 -1.49 -3.31 -3.43
C GLN A 97 -0.04 -2.96 -3.80
N ALA A 98 0.49 -1.86 -3.27
CA ALA A 98 1.88 -1.46 -3.48
C ALA A 98 2.87 -2.46 -2.86
N ALA A 99 2.58 -2.96 -1.65
CA ALA A 99 3.37 -3.99 -1.00
C ALA A 99 3.42 -5.28 -1.84
N ALA A 100 2.28 -5.73 -2.38
CA ALA A 100 2.23 -6.89 -3.27
C ALA A 100 3.08 -6.70 -4.53
N LEU A 101 3.01 -5.53 -5.16
CA LEU A 101 3.84 -5.21 -6.35
C LEU A 101 5.35 -5.19 -6.06
N SER A 102 5.75 -5.05 -4.80
CA SER A 102 7.16 -5.07 -4.41
C SER A 102 7.74 -6.47 -4.26
N ILE A 103 6.90 -7.51 -4.07
CA ILE A 103 7.36 -8.88 -3.79
C ILE A 103 8.36 -9.41 -4.84
N PRO A 104 8.17 -9.21 -6.16
CA PRO A 104 9.13 -9.67 -7.16
C PRO A 104 10.51 -9.01 -7.07
N MET A 105 10.65 -7.92 -6.32
CA MET A 105 11.90 -7.19 -6.12
C MET A 105 12.65 -7.63 -4.86
N LEU A 106 12.01 -8.41 -3.98
CA LEU A 106 12.63 -8.92 -2.77
C LEU A 106 13.61 -10.05 -3.11
N ASN A 107 14.71 -10.10 -2.38
CA ASN A 107 15.71 -11.16 -2.48
C ASN A 107 15.76 -12.01 -1.20
N GLY A 108 16.56 -13.08 -1.20
CA GLY A 108 16.63 -14.00 -0.07
C GLY A 108 17.08 -13.37 1.25
N ALA A 109 17.78 -12.23 1.23
CA ALA A 109 18.15 -11.51 2.45
C ALA A 109 16.99 -10.67 3.03
N ASP A 110 15.96 -10.38 2.23
CA ASP A 110 14.77 -9.65 2.65
C ASP A 110 13.69 -10.58 3.22
N LEU A 111 13.88 -11.90 3.13
CA LEU A 111 12.87 -12.91 3.42
C LEU A 111 13.32 -13.87 4.52
N LEU A 112 12.41 -14.17 5.45
CA LEU A 112 12.57 -15.23 6.44
C LEU A 112 11.55 -16.34 6.17
N PRO A 113 11.98 -17.56 5.77
CA PRO A 113 11.06 -18.66 5.56
C PRO A 113 10.41 -19.12 6.87
N VAL A 114 9.08 -19.03 6.96
CA VAL A 114 8.29 -19.53 8.10
C VAL A 114 7.92 -21.00 7.91
N ILE A 115 7.61 -21.39 6.69
CA ILE A 115 7.34 -22.78 6.30
C ILE A 115 8.44 -23.21 5.34
N LYS A 116 9.04 -24.37 5.60
CA LYS A 116 10.03 -24.96 4.69
C LYS A 116 9.32 -25.49 3.45
N THR A 117 9.68 -24.97 2.28
CA THR A 117 9.34 -25.58 1.01
C THR A 117 10.42 -26.59 0.61
N ILE A 118 10.04 -27.64 -0.11
CA ILE A 118 10.99 -28.63 -0.64
C ILE A 118 11.71 -28.05 -1.87
N ASP A 119 10.97 -27.28 -2.67
CA ASP A 119 11.46 -26.65 -3.90
C ASP A 119 11.45 -25.12 -3.80
N ALA A 120 12.25 -24.48 -4.64
CA ALA A 120 12.19 -23.04 -4.82
C ALA A 120 10.88 -22.67 -5.56
N PRO A 121 10.16 -21.63 -5.12
CA PRO A 121 8.95 -21.17 -5.79
C PRO A 121 9.23 -20.77 -7.25
N ASP A 122 8.26 -20.98 -8.14
CA ASP A 122 8.37 -20.48 -9.52
C ASP A 122 8.40 -18.94 -9.47
N PRO A 123 9.38 -18.27 -10.11
CA PRO A 123 9.45 -16.82 -10.13
C PRO A 123 8.17 -16.13 -10.61
N LEU A 124 7.33 -16.81 -11.40
CA LEU A 124 6.09 -16.31 -12.00
C LEU A 124 4.81 -16.84 -11.35
N GLU A 125 4.92 -17.58 -10.24
CA GLU A 125 3.72 -18.04 -9.52
C GLU A 125 2.92 -16.88 -8.90
N ASN A 126 1.63 -17.11 -8.72
CA ASN A 126 0.78 -16.19 -7.98
C ASN A 126 1.21 -16.13 -6.52
N ARG A 127 1.21 -14.93 -5.95
CA ARG A 127 1.58 -14.67 -4.55
C ARG A 127 0.47 -13.94 -3.83
N LEU A 128 0.51 -13.95 -2.51
CA LEU A 128 -0.43 -13.21 -1.67
C LEU A 128 0.38 -12.38 -0.67
N ALA A 129 0.28 -11.06 -0.75
CA ALA A 129 0.74 -10.19 0.33
C ALA A 129 -0.29 -10.25 1.46
N ILE A 130 0.15 -10.49 2.69
CA ILE A 130 -0.67 -10.39 3.89
C ILE A 130 0.06 -9.49 4.87
N ASN A 131 -0.64 -8.53 5.44
CA ASN A 131 -0.14 -7.69 6.53
C ASN A 131 -1.10 -7.79 7.72
N ILE A 132 -0.54 -8.04 8.90
CA ILE A 132 -1.25 -8.07 10.18
C ILE A 132 -0.62 -7.01 11.07
N GLY A 133 -1.34 -5.92 11.28
CA GLY A 133 -0.89 -4.78 12.07
C GLY A 133 -2.05 -4.18 12.87
N THR A 134 -2.27 -2.87 12.75
CA THR A 134 -3.47 -2.20 13.30
C THR A 134 -4.76 -2.73 12.68
N GLY A 135 -4.68 -3.32 11.49
CA GLY A 135 -5.75 -4.08 10.84
C GLY A 135 -5.20 -5.29 10.11
N PHE A 136 -6.06 -5.94 9.32
CA PHE A 136 -5.70 -7.04 8.43
C PHE A 136 -5.83 -6.57 6.98
N GLY A 137 -4.78 -6.74 6.19
CA GLY A 137 -4.81 -6.43 4.77
C GLY A 137 -4.26 -7.60 3.96
N ALA A 138 -4.86 -7.88 2.80
CA ALA A 138 -4.32 -8.82 1.85
C ALA A 138 -4.41 -8.29 0.42
N SER A 139 -3.48 -8.67 -0.43
CA SER A 139 -3.50 -8.32 -1.86
C SER A 139 -2.89 -9.46 -2.67
N PRO A 140 -3.65 -10.10 -3.57
CA PRO A 140 -3.08 -11.09 -4.48
C PRO A 140 -2.18 -10.38 -5.50
N LEU A 141 -1.08 -11.04 -5.84
CA LEU A 141 -0.16 -10.67 -6.90
C LEU A 141 -0.24 -11.77 -7.96
N LEU A 142 -0.75 -11.43 -9.12
CA LEU A 142 -0.96 -12.34 -10.24
C LEU A 142 0.03 -12.02 -11.36
N TYR A 143 0.63 -13.06 -11.94
CA TYR A 143 1.40 -12.89 -13.16
C TYR A 143 0.48 -13.03 -14.37
N THR A 144 0.40 -11.98 -15.19
CA THR A 144 -0.45 -11.92 -16.39
C THR A 144 0.40 -11.76 -17.65
N VAL A 145 -0.21 -11.84 -18.83
CA VAL A 145 0.47 -11.56 -20.11
C VAL A 145 1.04 -10.14 -20.18
N ASP A 146 0.48 -9.20 -19.43
CA ASP A 146 0.92 -7.81 -19.33
C ASP A 146 1.89 -7.57 -18.15
N GLY A 147 2.29 -8.64 -17.46
CA GLY A 147 3.16 -8.61 -16.30
C GLY A 147 2.41 -8.71 -14.97
N TRP A 148 3.05 -8.21 -13.91
CA TRP A 148 2.51 -8.29 -12.55
C TRP A 148 1.30 -7.39 -12.35
N PHE A 149 0.22 -7.99 -11.85
CA PHE A 149 -1.01 -7.31 -11.46
C PHE A 149 -1.30 -7.57 -9.98
N ALA A 150 -1.48 -6.50 -9.21
CA ALA A 150 -1.95 -6.60 -7.83
C ALA A 150 -3.35 -6.01 -7.72
N ALA A 151 -4.27 -6.76 -7.12
CA ALA A 151 -5.63 -6.28 -6.88
C ALA A 151 -5.68 -5.54 -5.53
N ALA A 152 -6.27 -4.34 -5.51
CA ALA A 152 -6.67 -3.72 -4.25
C ALA A 152 -7.84 -4.53 -3.66
N THR A 153 -7.75 -4.89 -2.38
CA THR A 153 -8.80 -5.65 -1.70
C THR A 153 -9.04 -5.13 -0.29
N GLU A 154 -10.22 -5.42 0.24
CA GLU A 154 -10.61 -5.17 1.64
C GLU A 154 -10.76 -6.51 2.39
N ALA A 155 -9.86 -7.47 2.13
CA ALA A 155 -9.96 -8.84 2.64
C ALA A 155 -10.04 -8.94 4.17
N GLY A 156 -9.57 -7.92 4.91
CA GLY A 156 -9.71 -7.84 6.36
C GLY A 156 -11.14 -7.64 6.86
N HIS A 157 -12.06 -7.26 5.98
CA HIS A 157 -13.48 -7.09 6.28
C HIS A 157 -14.32 -8.34 5.97
N MET A 158 -13.68 -9.44 5.53
CA MET A 158 -14.38 -10.71 5.31
C MET A 158 -14.70 -11.38 6.65
N SER A 159 -15.84 -12.08 6.73
CA SER A 159 -16.19 -12.89 7.90
C SER A 159 -15.19 -14.03 8.10
N LEU A 160 -14.82 -14.28 9.36
CA LEU A 160 -13.98 -15.42 9.72
C LEU A 160 -14.83 -16.69 9.80
N ALA A 161 -14.50 -17.69 8.99
CA ALA A 161 -15.19 -18.98 9.01
C ALA A 161 -14.68 -19.86 10.15
N ALA A 162 -15.60 -20.46 10.93
CA ALA A 162 -15.28 -21.51 11.90
C ALA A 162 -15.43 -22.90 11.27
N THR A 163 -14.41 -23.73 11.48
CA THR A 163 -14.35 -25.14 11.05
C THR A 163 -14.29 -26.11 12.23
N THR A 164 -14.05 -25.63 13.45
CA THR A 164 -14.05 -26.42 14.69
C THR A 164 -15.01 -25.86 15.74
N ALA A 165 -15.46 -26.71 16.67
CA ALA A 165 -16.32 -26.27 17.78
C ALA A 165 -15.65 -25.17 18.64
N LYS A 166 -14.33 -25.23 18.79
CA LYS A 166 -13.54 -24.22 19.52
C LYS A 166 -13.48 -22.88 18.77
N GLU A 167 -13.34 -22.91 17.44
CA GLU A 167 -13.41 -21.70 16.61
C GLU A 167 -14.81 -21.07 16.66
N LEU A 168 -15.86 -21.91 16.65
CA LEU A 168 -17.24 -21.44 16.77
C LEU A 168 -17.49 -20.79 18.14
N GLU A 169 -16.97 -21.39 19.22
CA GLU A 169 -17.03 -20.83 20.58
C GLU A 169 -16.36 -19.45 20.64
N LEU A 170 -15.14 -19.33 20.09
CA LEU A 170 -14.39 -18.07 19.98
C LEU A 170 -15.15 -16.97 19.21
N LEU A 171 -15.89 -17.33 18.16
CA LEU A 171 -16.69 -16.38 17.39
C LEU A 171 -18.02 -16.02 18.08
N SER A 172 -18.54 -16.90 18.93
CA SER A 172 -19.83 -16.72 19.62
C SER A 172 -19.76 -15.83 20.85
N ASP A 173 -18.62 -15.80 21.55
CA ASP A 173 -18.42 -14.98 22.74
C ASP A 173 -17.91 -13.57 22.38
N SER A 174 -18.83 -12.61 22.25
CA SER A 174 -18.54 -11.16 22.38
C SER A 174 -17.44 -10.58 21.47
N THR A 175 -17.42 -10.95 20.19
CA THR A 175 -16.61 -10.22 19.19
C THR A 175 -17.44 -9.02 18.70
N PRO A 176 -16.93 -7.77 18.69
CA PRO A 176 -17.60 -6.68 17.98
C PRO A 176 -17.83 -7.13 16.54
N VAL A 177 -19.07 -7.03 16.06
CA VAL A 177 -19.44 -7.44 14.71
C VAL A 177 -18.50 -6.72 13.74
N PHE A 178 -17.59 -7.47 13.11
CA PHE A 178 -16.87 -6.98 11.94
C PHE A 178 -17.92 -6.92 10.84
N HIS A 179 -18.56 -5.76 10.69
CA HIS A 179 -19.51 -5.53 9.61
C HIS A 179 -18.81 -5.85 8.28
N SER A 180 -19.37 -6.80 7.55
CA SER A 180 -18.89 -7.13 6.22
C SER A 180 -19.44 -6.11 5.22
N ILE A 181 -18.80 -5.98 4.06
CA ILE A 181 -19.30 -5.12 2.97
C ILE A 181 -20.66 -5.65 2.44
N GLU A 182 -21.01 -6.90 2.71
CA GLU A 182 -22.30 -7.51 2.35
C GLU A 182 -23.45 -7.11 3.29
N ASP A 183 -23.14 -6.48 4.44
CA ASP A 183 -24.11 -6.01 5.43
C ASP A 183 -24.58 -4.55 5.20
N ALA A 184 -24.20 -3.92 4.06
CA ALA A 184 -24.45 -2.51 3.73
C ALA A 184 -25.39 -2.29 2.53
#